data_AF-A0A389MYV1-F1
#
_entry.id   AF-A0A389MYV1-F1
#
_cell.length_a   1.000
_cell.length_b   1.000
_cell.length_c   1.000
_cell.angle_alpha   90.00
_cell.angle_beta   90.00
_cell.angle_gamma   90.00
#
_symmetry.space_group_name_H-M   'P 1'
#
loop_
_entity.id
_entity.type
_entity.pdbx_description
1 polymer ?
#
loop_
_entity_poly.entity_id
_entity_poly.type
_entity_poly.pdbx_seq_one_letter_code
_entity_poly.pdbx_strand_id
1 'polypeptide(L)'
;MAPAELRRRFEAGESYASIARECGVGENAVRYRARKLGVRELVNAAAVPAPSAPALRLALSHVDISLKRIAAAFGCHPSTVSRVAKEYGLPTDAAGRAALMGAR
;
A
#
# COMPACT_ATOMS: atom_id res chain seq x y z
N MET A 1 -12.76 -21.74 -8.56
CA MET A 1 -11.98 -20.71 -9.28
C MET A 1 -10.59 -21.22 -9.58
N ALA A 2 -10.20 -21.21 -10.85
CA ALA A 2 -8.87 -21.58 -11.32
C ALA A 2 -7.85 -20.43 -11.08
N PRO A 3 -6.53 -20.71 -11.04
CA PRO A 3 -5.50 -19.69 -10.82
C PRO A 3 -5.49 -18.60 -11.91
N ALA A 4 -5.73 -18.98 -13.17
CA ALA A 4 -5.73 -18.06 -14.31
C ALA A 4 -6.85 -17.01 -14.23
N GLU A 5 -8.05 -17.44 -13.83
CA GLU A 5 -9.19 -16.55 -13.63
C GLU A 5 -8.93 -15.53 -12.51
N LEU A 6 -8.31 -16.00 -11.43
CA LEU A 6 -7.99 -15.17 -10.27
C LEU A 6 -6.93 -14.11 -10.61
N ARG A 7 -5.95 -14.46 -11.47
CA ARG A 7 -4.97 -13.51 -12.02
C ARG A 7 -5.65 -12.45 -12.89
N ARG A 8 -6.49 -12.86 -13.84
CA ARG A 8 -7.18 -11.95 -14.76
C ARG A 8 -8.01 -10.91 -14.02
N ARG A 9 -8.75 -11.31 -12.97
CA ARG A 9 -9.53 -10.37 -12.15
C ARG A 9 -8.66 -9.37 -11.41
N PHE A 10 -7.52 -9.80 -10.86
CA PHE A 10 -6.58 -8.87 -10.23
C PHE A 10 -5.88 -7.94 -11.22
N GLU A 11 -5.55 -8.42 -12.41
CA GLU A 11 -5.01 -7.59 -13.51
C GLU A 11 -6.03 -6.55 -13.98
N ALA A 12 -7.32 -6.88 -13.94
CA ALA A 12 -8.41 -5.94 -14.16
C ALA A 12 -8.62 -4.94 -12.99
N GLY A 13 -7.83 -5.02 -11.92
CA GLY A 13 -7.90 -4.13 -10.76
C GLY A 13 -9.02 -4.46 -9.78
N GLU A 14 -9.65 -5.64 -9.91
CA GLU A 14 -10.71 -6.03 -8.99
C GLU A 14 -10.17 -6.32 -7.58
N SER A 15 -10.90 -5.85 -6.57
CA SER A 15 -10.57 -6.12 -5.17
C SER A 15 -11.05 -7.51 -4.73
N TYR A 16 -10.44 -8.06 -3.68
CA TYR A 16 -10.91 -9.30 -3.06
C TYR A 16 -12.40 -9.26 -2.71
N ALA A 17 -12.91 -8.10 -2.26
CA ALA A 17 -14.31 -7.91 -1.91
C ALA A 17 -15.24 -7.95 -3.15
N SER A 18 -14.80 -7.39 -4.28
CA SER A 18 -15.56 -7.45 -5.54
C SER A 18 -15.65 -8.88 -6.05
N ILE A 19 -14.51 -9.57 -6.11
CA ILE A 19 -14.41 -10.98 -6.53
C ILE A 19 -15.26 -11.88 -5.61
N ALA A 20 -15.22 -11.64 -4.31
CA ALA A 20 -16.02 -12.35 -3.32
C ALA A 20 -17.52 -12.19 -3.58
N ARG A 21 -17.98 -10.96 -3.82
CA ARG A 21 -19.38 -10.64 -4.11
C ARG A 21 -19.86 -11.31 -5.40
N GLU A 22 -19.07 -11.23 -6.47
CA GLU A 22 -19.44 -11.84 -7.76
C GLU A 22 -19.47 -13.36 -7.71
N CYS A 23 -18.54 -13.96 -6.95
CA CYS A 23 -18.42 -15.42 -6.86
C CYS A 23 -19.27 -16.03 -5.73
N GLY A 24 -19.99 -15.22 -4.95
CA GLY A 24 -20.81 -15.69 -3.83
C GLY A 24 -20.01 -16.35 -2.70
N VAL A 25 -18.76 -15.94 -2.49
CA VAL A 25 -17.86 -16.51 -1.48
C VAL A 25 -17.38 -15.44 -0.51
N GLY A 26 -16.91 -15.84 0.68
CA GLY A 26 -16.30 -14.89 1.61
C GLY A 26 -14.94 -14.36 1.12
N GLU A 27 -14.63 -13.10 1.44
CA GLU A 27 -13.34 -12.47 1.08
C GLU A 27 -12.13 -13.27 1.57
N ASN A 28 -12.23 -13.85 2.79
CA ASN A 28 -11.20 -14.71 3.36
C ASN A 28 -10.98 -15.98 2.53
N ALA A 29 -12.01 -16.53 1.90
CA ALA A 29 -11.89 -17.69 1.02
C ALA A 29 -11.13 -17.32 -0.27
N VAL A 30 -11.42 -16.14 -0.86
CA VAL A 30 -10.68 -15.61 -2.02
C VAL A 30 -9.22 -15.38 -1.65
N ARG A 31 -8.94 -14.74 -0.50
CA ARG A 31 -7.59 -14.47 -0.01
C ARG A 31 -6.80 -15.76 0.24
N TYR A 32 -7.41 -16.76 0.87
CA TYR A 32 -6.80 -18.07 1.09
C TYR A 32 -6.49 -18.76 -0.25
N ARG A 33 -7.44 -18.74 -1.20
CA ARG A 33 -7.24 -19.32 -2.54
C ARG A 33 -6.11 -18.63 -3.29
N ALA A 34 -6.07 -17.30 -3.28
CA ALA A 34 -5.01 -16.51 -3.93
C ALA A 34 -3.63 -16.81 -3.36
N ARG A 35 -3.52 -16.99 -2.03
CA ARG A 35 -2.27 -17.38 -1.36
C ARG A 35 -1.88 -18.82 -1.70
N LYS A 36 -2.81 -19.77 -1.62
CA LYS A 36 -2.56 -21.20 -1.91
C LYS A 36 -2.12 -21.42 -3.35
N LEU A 37 -2.57 -20.58 -4.28
CA LEU A 37 -2.26 -20.66 -5.71
C LEU A 37 -1.08 -19.77 -6.14
N GLY A 38 -0.39 -19.08 -5.21
CA GLY A 38 0.73 -18.18 -5.52
C GLY A 38 0.37 -16.92 -6.32
N VAL A 39 -0.93 -16.65 -6.51
CA VAL A 39 -1.40 -15.48 -7.26
C VAL A 39 -1.15 -14.18 -6.47
N ARG A 40 -1.18 -14.27 -5.13
CA ARG A 40 -0.98 -13.12 -4.25
C ARG A 40 0.41 -12.48 -4.36
N GLU A 41 1.44 -13.26 -4.66
CA GLU A 41 2.80 -12.74 -4.81
C GLU A 41 2.94 -11.88 -6.07
N LEU A 42 2.18 -12.17 -7.13
CA LEU A 42 2.12 -11.34 -8.35
C LEU A 42 1.42 -10.01 -8.11
N VAL A 43 0.32 -10.01 -7.35
CA VAL A 43 -0.41 -8.77 -6.99
C VAL A 43 0.45 -7.87 -6.10
N ASN A 44 1.27 -8.45 -5.21
CA ASN A 44 2.21 -7.68 -4.40
C ASN A 44 3.48 -7.28 -5.17
N ALA A 45 3.90 -8.05 -6.19
CA ALA A 45 5.01 -7.67 -7.07
C ALA A 45 4.64 -6.49 -7.99
N ALA A 46 3.35 -6.36 -8.34
CA ALA A 46 2.80 -5.18 -9.01
C ALA A 46 2.55 -4.00 -8.05
N ALA A 47 2.87 -4.14 -6.76
CA ALA A 47 2.75 -3.03 -5.82
C ALA A 47 3.67 -1.89 -6.26
N VAL A 48 3.08 -0.70 -6.38
CA VAL A 48 3.77 0.56 -6.66
C VAL A 48 5.07 0.61 -5.85
N PRO A 49 6.22 0.88 -6.49
CA PRO A 49 7.50 0.90 -5.80
C PRO A 49 7.39 1.82 -4.58
N ALA A 50 7.77 1.29 -3.43
CA ALA A 50 7.72 2.04 -2.18
C ALA A 50 8.46 3.39 -2.36
N PRO A 51 7.94 4.48 -1.78
CA PRO A 51 8.59 5.78 -1.88
C PRO A 51 10.03 5.69 -1.36
N SER A 52 10.99 6.23 -2.12
CA SER A 52 12.39 6.24 -1.69
C SER A 52 12.57 7.06 -0.42
N ALA A 53 13.55 6.69 0.41
CA ALA A 53 13.85 7.40 1.65
C ALA A 53 13.98 8.94 1.50
N PRO A 54 14.70 9.49 0.49
CA PRO A 54 14.78 10.95 0.32
C PRO A 54 13.45 11.58 -0.08
N ALA A 55 12.68 10.94 -0.96
CA ALA A 55 11.37 11.45 -1.37
C ALA A 55 10.38 11.44 -0.21
N LEU A 56 10.38 10.37 0.59
CA LEU A 56 9.53 10.26 1.76
C LEU A 56 9.91 11.28 2.85
N ARG A 57 11.21 11.51 3.09
CA ARG A 57 11.69 12.53 4.03
C ARG A 57 11.24 13.94 3.62
N LEU A 58 11.35 14.27 2.33
CA LEU A 58 10.89 15.55 1.80
C LEU A 58 9.36 15.70 1.96
N ALA A 59 8.59 14.68 1.63
CA ALA A 59 7.13 14.74 1.79
C ALA A 59 6.72 14.87 3.28
N LEU A 60 7.41 14.16 4.18
CA LEU A 60 7.13 14.21 5.62
C LEU A 60 7.54 15.54 6.27
N SER A 61 8.50 16.28 5.72
CA SER A 61 8.86 17.60 6.26
C SER A 61 7.73 18.63 6.08
N HIS A 62 6.87 18.48 5.08
CA HIS A 62 5.70 19.34 4.90
C HIS A 62 4.57 19.00 5.89
N VAL A 63 4.67 19.52 7.11
CA VAL A 63 3.73 19.25 8.22
C VAL A 63 2.26 19.55 7.88
N ASP A 64 2.00 20.51 7.00
CA ASP A 64 0.65 20.88 6.53
C ASP A 64 0.00 19.82 5.63
N ILE A 65 0.79 18.86 5.13
CA ILE A 65 0.29 17.78 4.29
C ILE A 65 0.02 16.55 5.16
N SER A 66 -1.23 16.11 5.15
CA SER A 66 -1.64 14.87 5.81
C SER A 66 -0.98 13.64 5.18
N LEU A 67 -0.74 12.60 5.98
CA LEU A 67 -0.23 11.30 5.50
C LEU A 67 -1.11 10.70 4.40
N LYS A 68 -2.43 10.95 4.44
CA LYS A 68 -3.36 10.49 3.40
C LYS A 68 -3.07 11.15 2.05
N ARG A 69 -2.79 12.45 2.03
CA ARG A 69 -2.40 13.17 0.81
C ARG A 69 -1.02 12.76 0.32
N ILE A 70 -0.07 12.56 1.23
CA ILE A 70 1.26 12.05 0.89
C ILE A 70 1.15 10.67 0.22
N ALA A 71 0.36 9.76 0.81
CA ALA A 71 0.15 8.42 0.27
C ALA A 71 -0.48 8.45 -1.13
N ALA A 72 -1.48 9.32 -1.34
CA ALA A 72 -2.10 9.52 -2.64
C ALA A 72 -1.10 10.03 -3.69
N ALA A 73 -0.20 10.96 -3.33
CA ALA A 73 0.85 11.46 -4.22
C ALA A 73 1.85 10.37 -4.62
N PHE A 74 2.10 9.40 -3.74
CA PHE A 74 2.95 8.23 -4.03
C PHE A 74 2.18 7.04 -4.62
N GLY A 75 0.86 7.16 -4.87
CA GLY A 75 0.05 6.07 -5.38
C GLY A 75 -0.04 4.84 -4.44
N CYS A 76 0.12 5.04 -3.13
CA CYS A 76 0.13 3.96 -2.14
C CYS A 76 -0.90 4.17 -1.03
N HIS A 77 -1.13 3.14 -0.23
CA HIS A 77 -2.00 3.23 0.95
C HIS A 77 -1.28 4.00 2.09
N PRO A 78 -1.98 4.78 2.94
CA PRO A 78 -1.35 5.48 4.06
C PRO A 78 -0.57 4.57 5.02
N SER A 79 -1.03 3.33 5.21
CA SER A 79 -0.30 2.33 6.00
C SER A 79 1.05 1.95 5.39
N THR A 80 1.19 2.01 4.06
CA THR A 80 2.48 1.81 3.37
C THR A 80 3.43 2.93 3.72
N VAL A 81 2.96 4.19 3.72
CA VAL A 81 3.77 5.36 4.13
C VAL A 81 4.26 5.20 5.56
N SER A 82 3.38 4.85 6.51
CA SER A 82 3.78 4.64 7.91
C SER A 82 4.78 3.50 8.08
N ARG A 83 4.58 2.39 7.37
CA ARG A 83 5.49 1.23 7.40
C ARG A 83 6.88 1.62 6.88
N VAL A 84 6.94 2.21 5.70
CA VAL A 84 8.19 2.59 5.02
C VAL A 84 8.91 3.70 5.79
N ALA A 85 8.19 4.68 6.35
CA ALA A 85 8.77 5.70 7.21
C ALA A 85 9.48 5.07 8.43
N LYS A 86 8.84 4.07 9.07
CA LYS A 86 9.45 3.32 10.17
C LYS A 86 10.69 2.54 9.72
N GLU A 87 10.66 1.91 8.56
CA GLU A 87 11.81 1.20 7.99
C GLU A 87 13.00 2.14 7.74
N TYR A 88 12.74 3.41 7.42
CA TYR A 88 13.77 4.44 7.22
C TYR A 88 14.08 5.27 8.47
N GLY A 89 13.47 4.96 9.62
CA GLY A 89 13.66 5.74 10.86
C GLY A 89 13.12 7.17 10.78
N LEU A 90 12.14 7.43 9.90
CA LEU A 90 11.52 8.73 9.72
C LEU A 90 10.29 8.86 10.66
N PRO A 91 10.16 9.98 11.38
CA PRO A 91 8.98 10.24 12.20
C PRO A 91 7.74 10.50 11.32
N THR A 92 6.58 10.02 11.79
CA THR A 92 5.28 10.21 11.09
C THR A 92 4.29 11.02 11.90
N ASP A 93 4.59 11.26 13.17
CA ASP A 93 3.87 12.15 14.08
C ASP A 93 4.20 13.63 13.82
N ALA A 94 3.30 14.51 14.23
CA ALA A 94 3.43 15.95 13.97
C ALA A 94 4.70 16.55 14.58
N ALA A 95 5.08 16.13 15.80
CA ALA A 95 6.23 16.66 16.52
C ALA A 95 7.55 16.27 15.84
N GLY A 96 7.73 15.00 15.50
CA GLY A 96 8.93 14.52 14.81
C GLY A 96 9.00 15.03 13.37
N ARG A 97 7.87 15.20 12.68
CA ARG A 97 7.83 15.83 11.35
C ARG A 97 8.23 17.31 11.39
N ALA A 98 7.83 18.05 12.43
CA ALA A 98 8.28 19.43 12.62
C ALA A 98 9.80 19.51 12.85
N ALA A 99 10.38 18.55 13.56
CA ALA A 99 11.83 18.47 13.74
C ALA A 99 12.60 18.24 12.42
N LEU A 100 12.00 17.56 11.43
CA LEU A 100 12.60 17.39 10.10
C LEU A 100 12.74 18.72 9.33
N MET A 101 11.87 19.70 9.56
CA MET A 101 11.95 21.04 8.98
C MET A 101 12.98 21.92 9.69
N GLY A 102 13.11 21.78 11.01
CA GLY A 102 14.02 22.58 11.83
C GLY A 102 15.49 22.16 11.80
N ALA A 103 15.81 20.95 11.30
CA ALA A 103 17.17 20.44 11.17
C ALA A 103 17.92 20.97 9.92
N ARG A 104 17.60 22.19 9.48
CA ARG A 104 18.13 22.81 8.25
C ARG A 104 19.31 23.73 8.53
#